data_AF-A0AAU7PR25-F1
#
_entry.id   AF-A0AAU7PR25-F1
#
_cell.length_a   1.000
_cell.length_b   1.000
_cell.length_c   1.000
_cell.angle_alpha   90.00
_cell.angle_beta   90.00
_cell.angle_gamma   90.00
#
_symmetry.space_group_name_H-M   'P 1'
#
loop_
_entity.id
_entity.type
_entity.pdbx_description
1 polymer ?
#
loop_
_entity_poly.entity_id
_entity_poly.type
_entity_poly.pdbx_seq_one_letter_code
_entity_poly.pdbx_strand_id
1 'polypeptide(L)' 'MVYIPKQWLHDPENEVKVHQLFEEYFPNTCVLSSEDLEKQKEFPTRLKELGELEILKHYEEGDIVMNG' A
#
# COMPACT_ATOMS: atom_id res chain seq x y z
N MET A 1 17.97 1.71 -10.28
CA MET A 1 17.64 0.28 -10.43
C MET A 1 18.22 -0.45 -9.24
N VAL A 2 17.39 -0.99 -8.35
CA VAL A 2 17.83 -1.73 -7.16
C VAL A 2 17.99 -3.19 -7.52
N TYR A 3 19.16 -3.79 -7.23
CA TYR A 3 19.39 -5.22 -7.45
C TYR A 3 19.07 -5.99 -6.17
N ILE A 4 18.09 -6.88 -6.24
CA ILE A 4 17.72 -7.78 -5.13
C ILE A 4 18.09 -9.22 -5.56
N PRO A 5 18.99 -9.91 -4.84
CA PRO A 5 19.32 -11.30 -5.12
C PRO A 5 18.08 -12.20 -5.04
N LYS A 6 17.91 -13.14 -5.99
CA LYS A 6 16.75 -14.06 -5.99
C LYS A 6 16.59 -14.85 -4.68
N GLN A 7 17.71 -15.12 -4.02
CA GLN A 7 17.77 -15.86 -2.76
C GLN A 7 17.03 -15.10 -1.63
N TRP A 8 17.08 -13.76 -1.68
CA TRP A 8 16.41 -12.89 -0.72
C TRP A 8 14.92 -12.78 -0.95
N LEU A 9 14.44 -12.93 -2.19
CA LEU A 9 13.01 -12.87 -2.53
C LEU A 9 12.20 -14.04 -1.96
N HIS A 10 12.86 -15.12 -1.53
CA HIS A 10 12.20 -16.33 -1.03
C HIS A 10 12.24 -16.46 0.50
N ASP A 11 12.85 -15.50 1.19
CA ASP A 11 12.99 -15.50 2.63
C ASP A 11 12.05 -14.43 3.25
N PRO A 12 11.07 -14.84 4.06
CA PRO A 12 10.10 -13.94 4.68
C PRO A 12 10.73 -12.85 5.56
N GLU A 13 11.89 -13.11 6.17
CA GLU A 13 12.57 -12.09 6.99
C GLU A 13 13.12 -10.93 6.14
N ASN A 14 13.36 -11.18 4.86
CA ASN A 14 13.91 -10.16 3.96
C ASN A 14 12.80 -9.26 3.38
N GLU A 15 11.54 -9.70 3.34
CA GLU A 15 10.40 -8.85 2.98
C GLU A 15 10.36 -7.63 3.91
N VAL A 16 10.38 -7.85 5.23
CA VAL A 16 10.36 -6.79 6.25
C VAL A 16 11.54 -5.82 6.08
N LYS A 17 12.75 -6.33 5.87
CA LYS A 17 13.97 -5.50 5.71
C LYS A 17 13.94 -4.68 4.43
N VAL A 18 13.41 -5.25 3.34
CA VAL A 18 13.28 -4.55 2.06
C VAL A 18 12.26 -3.41 2.20
N HIS A 19 11.11 -3.67 2.84
CA HIS A 19 10.12 -2.63 3.13
C HIS A 19 10.71 -1.46 3.94
N GLN A 20 11.43 -1.75 5.03
CA GLN A 20 12.12 -0.73 5.84
C GLN A 20 13.12 0.10 5.01
N LEU A 21 13.88 -0.56 4.15
CA LEU A 21 14.86 0.12 3.30
C LEU A 21 14.17 1.03 2.27
N PHE A 22 13.02 0.63 1.73
CA PHE A 22 12.26 1.52 0.85
C PHE A 22 11.61 2.68 1.59
N GLU A 23 11.09 2.49 2.80
CA GLU A 23 10.56 3.59 3.61
C GLU A 23 11.64 4.62 3.97
N GLU A 24 12.85 4.17 4.34
CA GLU A 24 13.94 5.05 4.75
C GLU A 24 14.48 5.89 3.58
N TYR A 25 14.69 5.27 2.42
CA TYR A 25 15.35 5.93 1.28
C TYR A 25 14.37 6.50 0.26
N PHE A 26 13.10 6.07 0.30
CA PHE A 26 12.04 6.53 -0.58
C PHE A 26 10.76 6.83 0.21
N PRO A 27 10.78 7.80 1.13
CA PRO A 27 9.68 8.08 2.06
C PRO A 27 8.36 8.48 1.39
N ASN A 28 8.38 8.81 0.10
CA ASN A 28 7.18 9.13 -0.70
C ASN A 28 6.79 8.01 -1.67
N THR A 29 7.44 6.86 -1.61
CA THR A 29 7.11 5.70 -2.44
C THR A 29 6.20 4.77 -1.66
N CYS A 30 5.00 4.55 -2.18
CA CYS A 30 4.08 3.57 -1.61
C CYS A 30 4.61 2.16 -1.92
N VAL A 31 5.17 1.49 -0.91
CA VAL A 31 5.57 0.08 -1.02
C VAL A 31 4.47 -0.77 -0.42
N LEU A 32 3.68 -1.38 -1.29
CA LEU A 32 2.55 -2.23 -0.91
C LEU A 32 3.06 -3.60 -0.46
N SER A 33 2.65 -4.03 0.72
CA SER A 33 2.85 -5.42 1.15
C SER A 33 1.85 -6.35 0.44
N SER A 34 2.07 -7.65 0.57
CA SER A 34 1.12 -8.67 0.12
C SER A 34 -0.27 -8.50 0.79
N GLU A 35 -0.32 -8.07 2.05
CA GLU A 35 -1.57 -7.80 2.77
C GLU A 35 -2.28 -6.55 2.24
N ASP A 36 -1.53 -5.49 1.88
CA ASP A 36 -2.09 -4.27 1.30
C ASP A 36 -2.71 -4.54 -0.08
N LEU A 37 -2.08 -5.42 -0.86
CA LEU A 37 -2.62 -5.90 -2.14
C LEU A 37 -3.95 -6.63 -1.98
N GLU A 38 -4.10 -7.47 -0.94
CA GLU A 38 -5.38 -8.12 -0.66
C GLU A 38 -6.44 -7.11 -0.21
N LYS A 39 -6.09 -6.16 0.68
CA LYS A 39 -7.01 -5.08 1.11
C LYS A 39 -7.47 -4.19 -0.05
N GLN A 40 -6.62 -3.96 -1.06
CA GLN A 40 -7.00 -3.21 -2.26
C GLN A 40 -8.08 -3.91 -3.08
N LYS A 41 -8.19 -5.25 -3.03
CA LYS A 41 -9.26 -5.97 -3.74
C LYS A 41 -10.63 -5.71 -3.12
N GLU A 42 -10.68 -5.42 -1.82
CA GLU A 42 -11.91 -5.11 -1.09
C GLU A 42 -12.31 -3.64 -1.21
N PHE A 43 -11.36 -2.78 -1.57
CA PHE A 43 -11.55 -1.32 -1.67
C PHE A 43 -12.71 -0.91 -2.58
N PRO A 44 -12.90 -1.48 -3.80
CA PRO A 44 -14.03 -1.15 -4.67
C PRO A 44 -15.39 -1.48 -4.03
N THR A 45 -15.47 -2.60 -3.31
CA THR A 45 -16.69 -3.01 -2.59
C THR A 45 -16.99 -2.03 -1.46
N ARG A 46 -15.96 -1.66 -0.69
CA ARG A 46 -16.07 -0.73 0.44
C ARG A 46 -16.52 0.67 -0.01
N LEU A 47 -15.96 1.17 -1.11
CA LEU A 47 -16.41 2.44 -1.73
C LEU A 47 -17.88 2.37 -2.14
N LYS A 48 -18.30 1.25 -2.75
CA LYS A 48 -19.69 1.06 -3.18
C LYS A 48 -20.66 1.03 -1.99
N GLU A 49 -20.26 0.50 -0.84
CA GLU A 49 -21.06 0.45 0.39
C GLU A 49 -21.16 1.80 1.09
N LEU A 50 -20.09 2.61 1.10
CA LEU A 50 -20.07 3.94 1.72
C LEU A 50 -21.06 4.90 1.05
N GLY A 51 -21.16 4.85 -0.28
CA GLY A 51 -21.95 5.81 -1.05
C GLY A 51 -21.29 7.19 -1.14
N GLU A 52 -21.71 8.00 -2.11
CA GLU A 52 -20.96 9.18 -2.57
C GLU A 52 -20.66 10.22 -1.48
N LEU A 53 -21.62 10.47 -0.57
CA LEU A 53 -21.48 11.46 0.51
C LEU A 53 -20.46 11.06 1.57
N GLU A 54 -20.41 9.77 1.94
CA GLU A 54 -19.46 9.26 2.94
C GLU A 54 -18.05 9.12 2.36
N ILE A 55 -17.92 8.78 1.08
CA ILE A 55 -16.63 8.80 0.37
C ILE A 55 -16.02 10.21 0.41
N LEU A 56 -16.81 11.24 0.12
CA LEU A 56 -16.39 12.65 0.17
C LEU A 56 -15.88 13.04 1.56
N LYS A 57 -16.61 12.65 2.61
CA LYS A 57 -16.22 12.94 3.99
C LYS A 57 -14.90 12.27 4.37
N HIS A 58 -14.73 10.99 4.07
CA HIS A 58 -13.47 10.27 4.33
C HIS A 58 -12.30 10.80 3.49
N TYR A 59 -12.55 11.32 2.29
CA TYR A 59 -11.53 12.01 1.50
C TYR A 59 -11.10 13.34 2.13
N GLU A 60 -12.05 14.15 2.61
CA GLU A 60 -11.77 15.42 3.29
C GLU A 60 -11.03 15.23 4.62
N GLU A 61 -11.30 14.12 5.32
CA GLU A 61 -10.61 13.74 6.57
C GLU A 61 -9.21 13.15 6.34
N GLY A 62 -8.85 12.83 5.08
CA GLY A 62 -7.55 12.30 4.69
C GLY A 62 -7.40 10.78 4.81
N ASP A 63 -8.48 10.06 5.11
CA ASP A 63 -8.50 8.59 5.18
C ASP A 63 -8.39 7.93 3.80
N ILE A 64 -8.80 8.65 2.75
CA ILE A 64 -8.73 8.19 1.36
C ILE A 64 -7.81 9.12 0.58
N VAL A 65 -6.67 8.60 0.12
CA VAL A 65 -5.75 9.34 -0.75
C VAL A 65 -5.94 8.87 -2.20
N MET A 66 -6.52 9.74 -3.02
CA MET A 66 -6.60 9.52 -4.47
C MET A 66 -5.26 9.91 -5.11
N ASN A 67 -4.38 8.94 -5.33
CA ASN A 67 -3.20 9.16 -6.16
C ASN A 67 -3.65 9.20 -7.63
N GLY A 68 -3.55 10.39 -8.24
CA GLY A 68 -3.80 10.63 -9.66
C GLY A 68 -2.67 10.16 -10.56
#